data_AF-A0A7C6ZLP4-F1
#
_entry.id   AF-A0A7C6ZLP4-F1
#
_cell.length_a   1.000
_cell.length_b   1.000
_cell.length_c   1.000
_cell.angle_alpha   90.00
_cell.angle_beta   90.00
_cell.angle_gamma   90.00
#
_symmetry.space_group_name_H-M   'P 1'
#
loop_
_entity.id
_entity.type
_entity.pdbx_description
1 polymer ?
#
loop_
_entity_poly.entity_id
_entity_poly.type
_entity_poly.pdbx_seq_one_letter_code
_entity_poly.pdbx_strand_id
1 'polypeptide(L)'
;MERVTSEESLLEGAEREITDQKTNRVTVNIYGEEYVIKGQNDPAVIEKIAAYVDRKMRLVGQKNPRLSLSKVAVLAALNIAEDLVRLHEDYDNLSKQLDEVKKLSGKDV
;
A
#
# COMPACT_ATOMS: atom_id res chain seq x y z
N MET A 1 30.95 -40.86 -13.46
CA MET A 1 30.15 -39.67 -13.80
C MET A 1 29.46 -39.23 -12.51
N GLU A 2 29.48 -37.92 -12.23
CA GLU A 2 29.78 -37.34 -10.92
C GLU A 2 28.94 -37.75 -9.72
N ARG A 3 29.64 -37.96 -8.60
CA ARG A 3 29.07 -37.95 -7.26
C ARG A 3 28.69 -36.50 -6.96
N VAL A 4 27.41 -36.18 -6.99
CA VAL A 4 26.88 -34.92 -6.47
C VAL A 4 27.32 -34.83 -5.01
N THR A 5 28.06 -33.78 -4.65
CA THR A 5 28.61 -33.60 -3.31
C THR A 5 27.49 -33.23 -2.35
N SER A 6 27.48 -33.86 -1.17
CA SER A 6 26.46 -33.63 -0.13
C SER A 6 26.31 -32.17 0.30
N GLU A 7 27.35 -31.34 0.09
CA GLU A 7 27.32 -29.88 0.27
C GLU A 7 26.34 -29.18 -0.67
N GLU A 8 26.22 -29.60 -1.93
CA GLU A 8 25.32 -28.98 -2.91
C GLU A 8 23.85 -29.22 -2.54
N SER A 9 23.55 -30.39 -1.95
CA SER A 9 22.22 -30.71 -1.40
C SER A 9 21.88 -29.96 -0.12
N LEU A 10 22.90 -29.58 0.67
CA LEU A 10 22.72 -28.80 1.90
C LEU A 10 22.52 -27.31 1.59
N LEU A 11 23.14 -26.80 0.52
CA LEU A 11 22.98 -25.42 0.06
C LEU A 11 21.58 -25.17 -0.52
N GLU A 12 21.02 -26.11 -1.30
CA GLU A 12 19.63 -26.04 -1.79
C GLU A 12 18.58 -26.08 -0.67
N GLY A 13 18.91 -26.70 0.47
CA GLY A 13 18.07 -26.70 1.67
C GLY A 13 18.10 -25.36 2.41
N ALA A 14 19.29 -24.76 2.54
CA ALA A 14 19.49 -23.47 3.22
C ALA A 14 18.92 -22.27 2.43
N GLU A 15 18.93 -22.32 1.10
CA GLU A 15 18.33 -21.26 0.27
C GLU A 15 16.79 -21.24 0.31
N ARG A 16 16.15 -22.38 0.62
CA ARG A 16 14.69 -22.46 0.78
C ARG A 16 14.19 -21.99 2.14
N GLU A 17 15.07 -21.79 3.13
CA GLU A 17 14.69 -21.35 4.49
C GLU A 17 14.71 -19.82 4.68
N ILE A 18 15.17 -19.03 3.71
CA ILE A 18 15.18 -17.56 3.79
C ILE A 18 14.15 -16.96 2.83
N THR A 19 12.85 -17.07 3.17
CA THR A 19 11.74 -16.12 2.89
C THR A 19 10.36 -16.79 2.90
N ASP A 20 10.03 -17.62 3.89
CA ASP A 20 8.61 -17.92 4.17
C ASP A 20 8.00 -16.86 5.11
N GLN A 21 8.12 -15.59 4.73
CA GLN A 21 7.15 -14.60 5.19
C GLN A 21 5.88 -14.89 4.40
N LYS A 22 4.90 -15.53 5.04
CA LYS A 22 3.58 -15.86 4.47
C LYS A 22 3.06 -14.74 3.57
N THR A 23 3.26 -14.89 2.26
CA THR A 23 2.80 -13.90 1.27
C THR A 23 1.38 -14.25 0.85
N ASN A 24 0.46 -13.33 1.06
CA ASN A 24 -0.90 -13.46 0.59
C ASN A 24 -0.95 -13.10 -0.90
N ARG A 25 -1.66 -13.90 -1.68
CA ARG A 25 -1.93 -13.65 -3.09
C ARG A 25 -3.42 -13.42 -3.27
N VAL A 26 -3.78 -12.23 -3.73
CA VAL A 26 -5.17 -11.77 -3.85
C VAL A 26 -5.40 -11.27 -5.26
N THR A 27 -6.49 -11.71 -5.88
CA THR A 27 -6.94 -11.21 -7.17
C THR A 27 -7.97 -10.10 -6.95
N VAL A 28 -7.77 -8.95 -7.57
CA VAL A 28 -8.64 -7.77 -7.44
C VAL A 28 -8.96 -7.19 -8.81
N ASN A 29 -10.12 -6.54 -8.96
CA ASN A 29 -10.46 -5.78 -10.16
C ASN A 29 -10.30 -4.29 -9.90
N ILE A 30 -9.51 -3.60 -10.72
CA ILE A 30 -9.30 -2.15 -10.64
C ILE A 30 -9.57 -1.56 -12.02
N TYR A 31 -10.59 -0.72 -12.10
CA TYR A 31 -10.99 -0.02 -13.32
C TYR A 31 -11.30 -0.96 -14.50
N GLY A 32 -11.87 -2.14 -14.21
CA GLY A 32 -12.22 -3.15 -15.22
C GLY A 32 -11.11 -4.15 -15.52
N GLU A 33 -9.87 -3.89 -15.09
CA GLU A 33 -8.73 -4.78 -15.28
C GLU A 33 -8.49 -5.65 -14.04
N GLU A 34 -8.14 -6.92 -14.24
CA GLU A 34 -7.82 -7.84 -13.16
C GLU A 34 -6.32 -7.81 -12.82
N TYR A 35 -6.03 -7.67 -11.53
CA TYR A 35 -4.66 -7.65 -11.00
C TYR A 35 -4.48 -8.72 -9.92
N VAL A 36 -3.36 -9.41 -9.98
CA VAL A 36 -2.92 -10.32 -8.92
C VAL A 36 -1.90 -9.61 -8.05
N ILE A 37 -2.29 -9.29 -6.82
CA ILE A 37 -1.44 -8.62 -5.84
C ILE A 37 -0.84 -9.64 -4.89
N LYS A 38 0.48 -9.61 -4.74
CA LYS A 38 1.21 -10.36 -3.71
C LYS A 38 1.65 -9.41 -2.61
N GLY A 39 1.36 -9.71 -1.35
CA GLY A 39 1.72 -8.85 -0.24
C GLY A 39 1.67 -9.54 1.11
N GLN A 40 2.27 -8.91 2.12
CA GLN A 40 2.27 -9.41 3.51
C GLN A 40 1.00 -9.00 4.28
N ASN A 41 0.25 -8.03 3.74
CA ASN A 41 -1.00 -7.58 4.31
C ASN A 41 -2.08 -8.67 4.24
N ASP A 42 -3.03 -8.63 5.18
CA ASP A 42 -4.24 -9.44 5.16
C ASP A 42 -4.99 -9.25 3.81
N PRO A 43 -5.54 -10.31 3.20
CA PRO A 43 -6.34 -10.20 1.99
C PRO A 43 -7.43 -9.11 2.03
N ALA A 44 -8.14 -8.98 3.15
CA ALA A 44 -9.19 -7.97 3.32
C ALA A 44 -8.64 -6.54 3.23
N VAL A 45 -7.41 -6.31 3.70
CA VAL A 45 -6.73 -5.00 3.59
C VAL A 45 -6.37 -4.73 2.14
N ILE A 46 -5.84 -5.73 1.42
CA ILE A 46 -5.49 -5.61 0.00
C ILE A 46 -6.75 -5.29 -0.83
N GLU A 47 -7.85 -6.01 -0.60
CA GLU A 47 -9.14 -5.76 -1.26
C GLU A 47 -9.66 -4.34 -0.97
N LYS A 48 -9.56 -3.89 0.29
CA LYS A 48 -9.97 -2.54 0.68
C LYS A 48 -9.16 -1.46 -0.04
N ILE A 49 -7.84 -1.64 -0.16
CA ILE A 49 -6.95 -0.73 -0.89
C ILE A 49 -7.31 -0.74 -2.38
N ALA A 50 -7.49 -1.91 -2.99
CA ALA A 50 -7.87 -2.03 -4.41
C ALA A 50 -9.21 -1.35 -4.70
N ALA A 51 -10.22 -1.55 -3.84
CA ALA A 51 -11.51 -0.89 -3.95
C ALA A 51 -11.40 0.64 -3.81
N TYR A 52 -10.46 1.14 -3.00
CA TYR A 52 -10.19 2.58 -2.89
C TYR A 52 -9.58 3.15 -4.18
N VAL A 53 -8.58 2.46 -4.75
CA VAL A 53 -7.95 2.84 -6.02
C VAL A 53 -8.97 2.82 -7.16
N ASP A 54 -9.78 1.76 -7.27
CA ASP A 54 -10.84 1.64 -8.28
C ASP A 54 -11.80 2.83 -8.23
N ARG A 55 -12.29 3.19 -7.03
CA ARG A 55 -13.16 4.37 -6.86
C ARG A 55 -12.48 5.66 -7.33
N LYS A 56 -11.22 5.90 -6.96
CA LYS A 56 -10.47 7.10 -7.37
C LYS A 56 -10.27 7.14 -8.89
N MET A 57 -9.94 6.02 -9.52
CA MET A 57 -9.82 5.93 -10.97
C MET A 57 -11.16 6.18 -11.68
N ARG A 58 -12.27 5.61 -11.19
CA ARG A 58 -13.62 5.85 -11.73
C ARG A 58 -14.02 7.32 -11.66
N LEU A 59 -13.74 8.01 -10.54
CA LEU A 59 -14.02 9.43 -10.40
C LEU A 59 -13.23 10.28 -11.42
N VAL A 60 -11.95 9.96 -11.63
CA VAL A 60 -11.11 10.65 -12.63
C VAL A 60 -11.63 10.38 -14.04
N GLY A 61 -11.93 9.11 -14.37
CA GLY A 61 -12.41 8.70 -15.67
C GLY A 61 -13.76 9.30 -16.04
N GLN A 62 -14.71 9.38 -15.09
CA GLN A 62 -16.01 10.02 -15.29
C GLN A 62 -15.88 11.51 -15.63
N LYS A 63 -14.97 12.22 -14.96
CA LYS A 63 -14.72 13.65 -15.22
C LYS A 63 -13.94 13.89 -16.51
N ASN A 64 -13.19 12.89 -17.00
CA ASN A 64 -12.28 13.04 -18.13
C ASN A 64 -12.38 11.87 -19.13
N PRO A 65 -13.50 11.72 -19.87
CA PRO A 65 -13.76 10.52 -20.67
C PRO A 65 -12.79 10.26 -21.83
N ARG A 66 -12.00 11.26 -22.23
CA ARG A 66 -11.03 11.17 -23.35
C ARG A 66 -9.61 10.81 -22.92
N LEU A 67 -9.35 10.65 -21.62
CA LEU A 67 -8.03 10.30 -21.14
C LEU A 67 -7.74 8.81 -21.33
N SER A 68 -6.49 8.49 -21.66
CA SER A 68 -6.03 7.10 -21.67
C SER A 68 -6.02 6.52 -20.26
N LEU A 69 -6.10 5.19 -20.16
CA LEU A 69 -6.06 4.46 -18.89
C LEU A 69 -4.86 4.85 -18.03
N SER A 70 -3.66 4.94 -18.62
CA SER A 70 -2.45 5.33 -17.90
C SER A 70 -2.55 6.75 -17.32
N LYS A 71 -3.13 7.71 -18.05
CA LYS A 71 -3.34 9.08 -17.55
C LYS A 71 -4.36 9.11 -16.42
N VAL A 72 -5.43 8.31 -16.51
CA VAL A 72 -6.41 8.14 -15.43
C VAL A 72 -5.75 7.58 -14.17
N ALA A 73 -4.92 6.55 -14.31
CA ALA A 73 -4.19 5.95 -13.19
C ALA A 73 -3.22 6.94 -12.53
N VAL A 74 -2.43 7.69 -13.31
CA VAL A 74 -1.51 8.71 -12.78
C VAL A 74 -2.26 9.82 -12.06
N LEU A 75 -3.36 10.33 -12.62
CA LEU A 75 -4.19 11.34 -11.95
C LEU A 75 -4.83 10.79 -10.68
N ALA A 76 -5.31 9.55 -10.67
CA ALA A 76 -5.83 8.92 -9.46
C ALA A 76 -4.75 8.79 -8.38
N ALA A 77 -3.52 8.41 -8.75
CA ALA A 77 -2.38 8.36 -7.83
C ALA A 77 -2.05 9.75 -7.25
N LEU A 78 -2.08 10.81 -8.07
CA LEU A 78 -1.89 12.19 -7.59
C LEU A 78 -2.96 12.61 -6.59
N ASN A 79 -4.24 12.29 -6.87
CA ASN A 79 -5.33 12.58 -5.93
C ASN A 79 -5.14 11.84 -4.60
N ILE A 80 -4.72 10.57 -4.63
CA ILE A 80 -4.46 9.77 -3.42
C ILE A 80 -3.27 10.33 -2.64
N ALA A 81 -2.21 10.76 -3.33
CA ALA A 81 -1.06 11.38 -2.69
C ALA A 81 -1.42 12.72 -2.03
N GLU A 82 -2.28 13.52 -2.66
CA GLU A 82 -2.82 14.75 -2.06
C GLU A 82 -3.60 14.46 -0.77
N ASP A 83 -4.46 13.43 -0.76
CA ASP A 83 -5.20 13.02 0.45
C ASP A 83 -4.22 12.66 1.59
N LEU A 84 -3.12 11.97 1.27
CA LEU A 84 -2.11 11.57 2.24
C LEU A 84 -1.33 12.77 2.79
N VAL A 85 -0.93 13.70 1.93
CA VAL A 85 -0.23 14.93 2.34
C VAL A 85 -1.13 15.74 3.28
N ARG A 86 -2.40 15.94 2.91
CA ARG A 86 -3.37 16.67 3.74
C ARG A 86 -3.58 15.99 5.09
N LEU A 87 -3.70 14.66 5.11
CA LEU A 87 -3.85 13.91 6.36
C LEU A 87 -2.62 14.06 7.27
N HIS A 88 -1.42 14.14 6.70
CA HIS A 88 -0.20 14.37 7.46
C HIS A 88 -0.14 15.79 8.04
N GLU A 89 -0.51 16.80 7.26
CA GLU A 89 -0.63 18.18 7.73
C GLU A 89 -1.66 18.34 8.86
N ASP A 90 -2.82 17.70 8.72
CA ASP A 90 -3.87 17.69 9.75
C ASP A 90 -3.38 17.02 11.04
N TYR A 91 -2.65 15.90 10.92
CA TYR A 91 -2.05 15.21 12.06
C TYR A 91 -1.01 16.09 12.78
N ASP A 92 -0.12 16.74 12.04
CA ASP A 92 0.89 17.62 12.60
C ASP A 92 0.28 18.83 13.32
N ASN A 93 -0.78 19.40 12.74
CA ASN A 93 -1.53 20.49 13.36
C ASN A 93 -2.21 20.04 14.65
N LEU A 94 -2.85 18.88 14.65
CA LEU A 94 -3.48 18.32 15.86
C LEU A 94 -2.44 18.03 16.95
N SER A 95 -1.27 17.51 16.58
CA SER A 95 -0.16 17.27 17.50
C SER A 95 0.32 18.57 18.17
N LYS A 96 0.49 19.64 17.38
CA LYS A 96 0.86 20.98 17.92
C LYS A 96 -0.19 21.52 18.89
N GLN A 97 -1.48 21.39 18.56
CA GLN A 97 -2.56 21.82 19.45
C GLN A 97 -2.55 21.05 20.78
N LEU A 98 -2.30 19.74 20.75
CA LEU A 98 -2.17 18.92 21.95
C LEU A 98 -0.99 19.37 22.83
N ASP A 99 0.15 19.71 22.22
CA ASP A 99 1.31 20.21 22.95
C ASP A 99 1.08 21.59 23.56
N GLU A 100 0.35 22.49 22.88
CA GLU A 100 -0.06 23.77 23.43
C GLU A 100 -1.00 23.61 24.63
N VAL A 101 -2.01 22.74 24.52
CA VAL A 101 -2.94 22.43 25.62
C VAL A 101 -2.19 21.84 26.83
N LYS A 102 -1.24 20.93 26.62
CA LYS A 102 -0.41 20.38 27.71
C LYS A 102 0.43 21.45 28.42
N LYS A 103 1.02 22.38 27.66
CA LYS A 103 1.81 23.49 28.22
C LYS A 103 0.97 24.47 29.04
N LEU A 104 -0.29 24.68 28.64
CA LEU A 104 -1.23 25.52 29.37
C LEU A 104 -1.72 24.83 30.65
N SER A 105 -2.05 23.53 30.58
CA SER A 105 -2.50 22.75 31.74
C SER A 105 -1.39 22.45 32.77
N GLY A 106 -0.11 22.51 32.39
CA GLY A 106 1.03 22.29 33.29
C GLY A 106 1.49 23.53 34.07
N LYS A 107 0.83 24.68 33.89
CA LYS A 107 1.18 25.95 34.57
C LYS A 107 0.36 26.26 35.82
N ASP A 108 -0.60 25.41 36.19
CA ASP A 108 -1.53 25.64 37.29
C ASP A 108 -1.34 24.71 38.51
N VAL A 109 -0.12 24.18 38.75
CA VAL A 109 0.23 23.44 39.99
C VAL A 109 1.54 23.95 40.59
#